data_AF-A0A8T7GMN8-F1
#
_entry.id   AF-A0A8T7GMN8-F1
#
_cell.length_a   1.000
_cell.length_b   1.000
_cell.length_c   1.000
_cell.angle_alpha   90.00
_cell.angle_beta   90.00
_cell.angle_gamma   90.00
#
_symmetry.space_group_name_H-M   'P 1'
#
loop_
_entity.id
_entity.type
_entity.pdbx_description
1 polymer ?
#
loop_
_entity_poly.entity_id
_entity_poly.type
_entity_poly.pdbx_seq_one_letter_code
_entity_poly.pdbx_strand_id
1 'polypeptide(L)'
;MDKIYVGKIDTSRIYLYKHKWDCNWYWSLGYLGNDNSHFHLESLLQNETNVNVIFNETKLSQDQWWIIRDLFIQAYALKKCAEVYQYGGHQTTEKGITDIIKNKDKADAINKDLEIVLDTVWNYIINILGKKDK
;
A
#
# COMPACT_ATOMS: atom_id res chain seq x y z
N MET A 1 -10.13 7.69 -11.66
CA MET A 1 -9.14 8.57 -11.00
C MET A 1 -8.10 7.63 -10.45
N ASP A 2 -6.89 7.69 -11.03
CA ASP A 2 -5.94 6.57 -10.92
C ASP A 2 -4.74 6.93 -10.04
N LYS A 3 -4.63 8.21 -9.69
CA LYS A 3 -3.71 8.74 -8.69
C LYS A 3 -4.31 9.94 -7.95
N ILE A 4 -3.89 10.17 -6.71
CA ILE A 4 -4.32 11.27 -5.83
C ILE A 4 -3.09 12.05 -5.41
N TYR A 5 -3.12 13.38 -5.51
CA TYR A 5 -2.03 14.21 -4.98
C TYR A 5 -2.03 14.16 -3.46
N VAL A 6 -0.92 13.74 -2.86
CA VAL A 6 -0.76 13.58 -1.41
C VAL A 6 0.01 14.75 -0.81
N GLY A 7 0.99 15.27 -1.54
CA GLY A 7 1.84 16.34 -1.06
C GLY A 7 3.10 16.51 -1.90
N LYS A 8 4.07 17.21 -1.35
CA LYS A 8 5.35 17.51 -2.00
C LYS A 8 6.51 17.03 -1.13
N ILE A 9 7.49 16.40 -1.76
CA ILE A 9 8.80 16.11 -1.15
C ILE A 9 9.82 16.88 -1.97
N ASP A 10 10.53 17.79 -1.32
CA ASP A 10 11.39 18.81 -1.90
C ASP A 10 10.68 19.61 -3.02
N THR A 11 11.05 19.35 -4.27
CA THR A 11 10.47 19.96 -5.47
C THR A 11 9.45 19.05 -6.17
N SER A 12 9.37 17.78 -5.75
CA SER A 12 8.61 16.73 -6.43
C SER A 12 7.20 16.60 -5.87
N ARG A 13 6.19 16.66 -6.76
CA ARG A 13 4.81 16.32 -6.41
C ARG A 13 4.68 14.82 -6.20
N ILE A 14 4.13 14.42 -5.07
CA ILE A 14 3.92 13.01 -4.72
C ILE A 14 2.45 12.67 -4.84
N TYR A 15 2.20 11.53 -5.48
CA TYR A 15 0.89 10.97 -5.71
C TYR A 15 0.82 9.56 -5.13
N LEU A 16 -0.34 9.21 -4.57
CA LEU A 16 -0.70 7.83 -4.30
C LEU A 16 -1.42 7.26 -5.51
N TYR A 17 -0.94 6.14 -6.03
CA TYR A 17 -1.57 5.44 -7.15
C TYR A 17 -2.63 4.45 -6.65
N LYS A 18 -3.73 4.31 -7.39
CA LYS A 18 -4.79 3.35 -7.05
C LYS A 18 -4.21 1.94 -7.10
N HIS A 19 -4.57 1.14 -6.10
CA HIS A 19 -4.18 -0.26 -6.08
C HIS A 19 -4.79 -1.02 -7.27
N LYS A 20 -4.09 -2.04 -7.76
CA LYS A 20 -4.51 -2.86 -8.89
C LYS A 20 -4.18 -4.32 -8.64
N TRP A 21 -5.10 -5.19 -9.05
CA TRP A 21 -4.83 -6.62 -9.10
C TRP A 21 -4.00 -6.89 -10.35
N ASP A 22 -2.76 -7.32 -10.15
CA ASP A 22 -1.78 -7.58 -11.20
C ASP A 22 -1.34 -9.04 -11.21
N CYS A 23 -1.10 -9.53 -12.41
CA CYS A 23 -0.56 -10.86 -12.69
C CYS A 23 -1.36 -12.04 -12.10
N ASN A 24 -2.62 -11.86 -11.70
CA ASN A 24 -3.50 -12.89 -11.08
C ASN A 24 -3.02 -13.42 -9.73
N TRP A 25 -2.12 -12.71 -9.05
CA TRP A 25 -1.59 -13.17 -7.77
C TRP A 25 -1.14 -12.08 -6.81
N TYR A 26 -1.11 -10.82 -7.24
CA TYR A 26 -0.55 -9.75 -6.44
C TYR A 26 -1.34 -8.44 -6.57
N TRP A 27 -1.47 -7.75 -5.45
CA TRP A 27 -1.96 -6.38 -5.41
C TRP A 27 -0.81 -5.38 -5.55
N SER A 28 -0.71 -4.73 -6.70
CA SER A 28 0.09 -3.52 -6.84
C SER A 28 -0.51 -2.42 -5.95
N LEU A 29 0.15 -2.10 -4.83
CA LEU A 29 -0.39 -1.21 -3.79
C LEU A 29 0.69 -0.35 -3.13
N GLY A 30 0.24 0.75 -2.51
CA GLY A 30 1.09 1.58 -1.65
C GLY A 30 2.24 2.26 -2.39
N TYR A 31 2.07 2.51 -3.69
CA TYR A 31 3.04 3.27 -4.48
C TYR A 31 2.81 4.77 -4.26
N LEU A 32 3.77 5.38 -3.57
CA LEU A 32 3.91 6.82 -3.50
C LEU A 32 4.99 7.25 -4.48
N GLY A 33 4.72 8.29 -5.27
CA GLY A 33 5.72 8.76 -6.21
C GLY A 33 5.19 9.73 -7.25
N ASN A 34 5.98 9.89 -8.29
CA ASN A 34 5.69 10.67 -9.48
C ASN A 34 6.09 9.88 -10.72
N ASP A 35 5.98 10.52 -11.89
CA ASP A 35 6.23 9.85 -13.17
C ASP A 35 7.72 9.46 -13.36
N ASN A 36 8.64 9.98 -12.52
CA ASN A 36 10.09 9.71 -12.58
C ASN A 36 10.61 8.85 -11.41
N SER A 37 9.84 8.66 -10.33
CA SER A 37 10.26 7.92 -9.15
C SER A 37 9.06 7.36 -8.41
N HIS A 38 9.11 6.08 -8.02
CA HIS A 38 8.13 5.42 -7.18
C HIS A 38 8.84 4.73 -6.02
N PHE A 39 8.26 4.83 -4.83
CA PHE A 39 8.71 4.10 -3.66
C PHE A 39 7.51 3.47 -2.96
N HIS A 40 7.77 2.33 -2.31
CA HIS A 40 6.77 1.66 -1.50
C HIS A 40 6.56 2.42 -0.20
N LEU A 41 5.30 2.63 0.15
CA LEU A 41 4.91 3.26 1.40
C LEU A 41 5.43 2.48 2.62
N GLU A 42 5.64 1.16 2.50
CA GLU A 42 6.34 0.33 3.50
C GLU A 42 7.68 0.92 3.95
N SER A 43 8.49 1.47 3.04
CA SER A 43 9.77 2.10 3.39
C SER A 43 9.60 3.38 4.20
N LEU A 44 8.49 4.11 4.01
CA LEU A 44 8.13 5.27 4.83
C LEU A 44 7.53 4.86 6.19
N LEU A 45 6.96 3.66 6.32
CA LEU A 45 6.40 3.17 7.57
C LEU A 45 7.47 2.84 8.62
N GLN A 46 8.71 2.58 8.20
CA GLN A 46 9.79 2.15 9.10
C GLN A 46 10.58 3.30 9.72
N ASN A 47 10.41 4.53 9.23
CA ASN A 47 11.24 5.68 9.60
C ASN A 47 10.39 6.81 10.21
N GLU A 48 10.53 8.03 9.68
CA GLU A 48 9.82 9.23 10.11
C GLU A 48 8.30 9.02 10.11
N THR A 49 7.65 9.60 11.13
CA THR A 49 6.22 9.47 11.36
C THR A 49 5.48 10.81 11.27
N ASN A 50 6.19 11.92 11.43
CA ASN A 50 5.64 13.25 11.31
C ASN A 50 5.38 13.60 9.84
N VAL A 51 4.11 13.79 9.49
CA VAL A 51 3.67 14.04 8.11
C VAL A 51 4.28 15.32 7.52
N ASN A 52 4.53 16.34 8.35
CA ASN A 52 5.11 17.61 7.92
C ASN A 52 6.64 17.55 7.77
N VAL A 53 7.27 16.50 8.31
CA VAL A 53 8.69 16.22 8.05
C VAL A 53 8.84 15.41 6.77
N ILE A 54 7.92 14.47 6.53
CA ILE A 54 7.90 13.65 5.31
C ILE A 54 7.56 14.51 4.10
N PHE A 55 6.50 15.33 4.19
CA PHE A 55 6.02 16.18 3.11
C PHE A 55 6.25 17.65 3.46
N ASN A 56 7.01 18.37 2.64
CA ASN A 56 7.17 19.82 2.76
C ASN A 56 5.84 20.57 2.61
N GLU A 57 4.90 19.98 1.87
CA GLU A 57 3.56 20.51 1.67
C GLU A 57 2.57 19.34 1.59
N THR A 58 1.51 19.37 2.39
CA THR A 58 0.42 18.38 2.31
C THR A 58 -0.86 18.95 2.91
N LYS A 59 -2.01 18.44 2.45
CA LYS A 59 -3.32 18.70 3.09
C LYS A 59 -3.66 17.67 4.17
N LEU A 60 -2.79 16.67 4.40
CA LEU A 60 -2.97 15.67 5.44
C LEU A 60 -2.59 16.25 6.81
N SER A 61 -3.49 16.10 7.78
CA SER A 61 -3.14 16.25 9.20
C SER A 61 -2.37 15.03 9.71
N GLN A 62 -1.69 15.19 10.85
CA GLN A 62 -0.98 14.11 11.50
C GLN A 62 -1.90 12.92 11.88
N ASP A 63 -3.11 13.20 12.37
CA ASP A 63 -4.07 12.16 12.75
C ASP A 63 -4.57 11.38 11.54
N GLN A 64 -4.84 12.07 10.43
CA GLN A 64 -5.20 11.41 9.17
C GLN A 64 -4.05 10.56 8.64
N TRP A 65 -2.82 11.04 8.79
CA TRP A 65 -1.63 10.28 8.42
C TRP A 65 -1.48 9.00 9.23
N TRP A 66 -1.73 9.04 10.55
CA TRP A 66 -1.72 7.83 11.39
C TRP A 66 -2.73 6.79 10.92
N ILE A 67 -3.96 7.19 10.60
CA ILE A 67 -4.99 6.27 10.09
C ILE A 67 -4.55 5.64 8.76
N ILE A 68 -3.97 6.43 7.86
CA ILE A 68 -3.43 5.93 6.58
C ILE A 68 -2.33 4.89 6.84
N ARG A 69 -1.40 5.19 7.77
CA ARG A 69 -0.31 4.27 8.12
C ARG A 69 -0.83 2.95 8.65
N ASP A 70 -1.79 2.97 9.57
CA ASP A 70 -2.37 1.75 10.15
C ASP A 70 -3.03 0.86 9.09
N LEU A 71 -3.79 1.46 8.18
CA LEU A 71 -4.42 0.71 7.07
C LEU A 71 -3.37 0.09 6.15
N PHE A 72 -2.29 0.80 5.84
CA PHE A 72 -1.21 0.23 5.05
C PHE A 72 -0.42 -0.85 5.79
N ILE A 73 -0.19 -0.72 7.09
CA ILE A 73 0.42 -1.79 7.92
C ILE A 73 -0.42 -3.07 7.81
N GLN A 74 -1.75 -2.95 7.94
CA GLN A 74 -2.66 -4.08 7.76
C GLN A 74 -2.56 -4.66 6.33
N ALA A 75 -2.58 -3.80 5.31
CA ALA A 75 -2.49 -4.22 3.91
C ALA A 75 -1.18 -5.00 3.62
N TYR A 76 -0.04 -4.50 4.09
CA TYR A 76 1.25 -5.17 3.90
C TYR A 76 1.34 -6.51 4.66
N ALA A 77 0.74 -6.60 5.84
CA ALA A 77 0.67 -7.86 6.59
C ALA A 77 -0.19 -8.91 5.86
N LEU A 78 -1.37 -8.51 5.37
CA LEU A 78 -2.26 -9.39 4.60
C LEU A 78 -1.60 -9.85 3.30
N LYS A 79 -0.92 -8.94 2.59
CA LYS A 79 -0.14 -9.28 1.39
C LYS A 79 0.88 -10.38 1.69
N LYS A 80 1.76 -10.18 2.69
CA LYS A 80 2.77 -11.18 3.07
C LYS A 80 2.13 -12.50 3.48
N CYS A 81 1.01 -12.44 4.20
CA CYS A 81 0.26 -13.63 4.59
C CYS A 81 -0.27 -14.41 3.37
N ALA A 82 -0.89 -13.71 2.40
CA ALA A 82 -1.35 -14.31 1.16
C ALA A 82 -0.21 -14.92 0.35
N GLU A 83 0.96 -14.26 0.29
CA GLU A 83 2.15 -14.76 -0.41
C GLU A 83 2.69 -16.05 0.22
N VAL A 84 2.63 -16.19 1.55
CA VAL A 84 3.05 -17.40 2.27
C VAL A 84 2.17 -18.60 1.89
N TYR A 85 0.84 -18.45 1.90
CA TYR A 85 -0.07 -19.53 1.46
C TYR A 85 -0.05 -19.73 -0.06
N GLN A 86 0.24 -18.64 -0.77
CA GLN A 86 0.63 -18.55 -2.16
C GLN A 86 1.66 -19.60 -2.53
N TYR A 87 2.86 -19.35 -2.02
CA TYR A 87 4.01 -20.07 -2.46
C TYR A 87 5.21 -20.10 -1.50
N GLY A 88 4.94 -19.92 -0.21
CA GLY A 88 5.92 -20.12 0.84
C GLY A 88 6.95 -18.99 0.89
N GLY A 89 8.18 -19.33 1.29
CA GLY A 89 9.23 -18.36 1.60
C GLY A 89 9.96 -17.74 0.40
N HIS A 90 9.67 -18.11 -0.85
CA HIS A 90 10.13 -17.51 -2.13
C HIS A 90 11.59 -17.05 -2.33
N GLN A 91 12.49 -17.38 -1.41
CA GLN A 91 13.87 -16.95 -1.48
C GLN A 91 14.77 -17.96 -2.20
N THR A 92 14.33 -19.21 -2.30
CA THR A 92 15.04 -20.32 -2.96
C THR A 92 14.22 -20.86 -4.13
N THR A 93 14.91 -21.38 -5.14
CA THR A 93 14.31 -22.10 -6.27
C THR A 93 14.14 -23.60 -6.01
N GLU A 94 14.56 -24.09 -4.84
CA GLU A 94 14.50 -25.50 -4.47
C GLU A 94 13.06 -25.93 -4.16
N LYS A 95 12.53 -26.86 -4.96
CA LYS A 95 11.14 -27.32 -4.87
C LYS A 95 10.97 -28.31 -3.72
N GLY A 96 9.82 -28.25 -3.06
CA GLY A 96 9.39 -29.27 -2.07
C GLY A 96 9.86 -29.05 -0.63
N ILE A 97 10.78 -28.12 -0.38
CA ILE A 97 11.23 -27.79 1.00
C ILE A 97 10.46 -26.60 1.57
N THR A 98 10.15 -25.60 0.73
CA THR A 98 9.48 -24.35 1.14
C THR A 98 7.97 -24.36 0.94
N ASP A 99 7.45 -25.44 0.34
CA ASP A 99 6.05 -25.59 -0.10
C ASP A 99 5.15 -26.26 0.97
N ILE A 100 5.50 -26.10 2.25
CA ILE A 100 4.94 -26.91 3.36
C ILE A 100 3.44 -26.65 3.61
N ILE A 101 3.01 -25.39 3.48
CA ILE A 101 1.67 -24.94 3.89
C ILE A 101 0.86 -24.28 2.75
N LYS A 102 1.17 -24.61 1.49
CA LYS A 102 0.48 -24.03 0.33
C LYS A 102 -1.03 -24.25 0.41
N ASN A 103 -1.80 -23.17 0.30
CA ASN A 103 -3.26 -23.22 0.30
C ASN A 103 -3.82 -22.05 -0.53
N LYS A 104 -4.21 -22.35 -1.77
CA LYS A 104 -4.70 -21.35 -2.72
C LYS A 104 -6.00 -20.70 -2.24
N ASP A 105 -6.95 -21.48 -1.75
CA ASP A 105 -8.24 -20.97 -1.28
C ASP A 105 -8.07 -19.99 -0.12
N LYS A 106 -7.11 -20.28 0.77
CA LYS A 106 -6.76 -19.37 1.87
C LYS A 106 -6.09 -18.10 1.39
N ALA A 107 -5.16 -18.20 0.43
CA ALA A 107 -4.58 -17.02 -0.19
C ALA A 107 -5.64 -16.15 -0.87
N ASP A 108 -6.58 -16.75 -1.59
CA ASP A 108 -7.69 -16.06 -2.26
C ASP A 108 -8.63 -15.40 -1.23
N ALA A 109 -8.90 -16.05 -0.10
CA ALA A 109 -9.66 -15.44 1.00
C ALA A 109 -8.94 -14.21 1.59
N ILE A 110 -7.63 -14.33 1.88
CA ILE A 110 -6.83 -13.22 2.41
C ILE A 110 -6.75 -12.07 1.39
N ASN A 111 -6.66 -12.37 0.09
CA ASN A 111 -6.64 -11.36 -0.95
C ASN A 111 -7.95 -10.57 -1.05
N LYS A 112 -9.10 -11.18 -0.74
CA LYS A 112 -10.39 -10.48 -0.63
C LYS A 112 -10.40 -9.54 0.57
N ASP A 113 -9.87 -9.98 1.72
CA ASP A 113 -9.75 -9.10 2.89
C ASP A 113 -8.79 -7.93 2.62
N LEU A 114 -7.69 -8.20 1.91
CA LEU A 114 -6.74 -7.17 1.47
C LEU A 114 -7.41 -6.14 0.56
N GLU A 115 -8.22 -6.58 -0.41
CA GLU A 115 -8.99 -5.68 -1.28
C GLU A 115 -9.87 -4.71 -0.47
N ILE A 116 -10.57 -5.21 0.55
CA ILE A 116 -11.40 -4.38 1.43
C ILE A 116 -10.57 -3.30 2.12
N VAL A 117 -9.39 -3.64 2.66
CA VAL A 117 -8.48 -2.68 3.31
C VAL A 117 -7.97 -1.65 2.30
N LEU A 118 -7.62 -2.10 1.09
CA LEU A 118 -7.11 -1.24 0.02
C LEU A 118 -8.15 -0.25 -0.51
N ASP A 119 -9.39 -0.69 -0.68
CA ASP A 119 -10.52 0.17 -1.01
C ASP A 119 -10.82 1.15 0.13
N THR A 120 -10.73 0.69 1.38
CA THR A 120 -10.96 1.54 2.55
C THR A 120 -9.95 2.69 2.62
N VAL A 121 -8.65 2.41 2.51
CA VAL A 121 -7.62 3.46 2.54
C VAL A 121 -7.72 4.40 1.34
N TRP A 122 -8.03 3.86 0.16
CA TRP A 122 -8.22 4.66 -1.05
C TRP A 122 -9.39 5.65 -0.89
N ASN A 123 -10.54 5.16 -0.45
CA ASN A 123 -11.73 5.98 -0.23
C ASN A 123 -11.52 7.00 0.89
N TYR A 124 -10.82 6.62 1.97
CA TYR A 124 -10.46 7.54 3.04
C TYR A 124 -9.64 8.73 2.51
N ILE A 125 -8.60 8.46 1.71
CA ILE A 125 -7.75 9.49 1.11
C ILE A 125 -8.52 10.35 0.11
N ILE A 126 -9.40 9.78 -0.72
CA ILE A 126 -10.29 10.55 -1.60
C ILE A 126 -11.19 11.48 -0.79
N ASN A 127 -11.75 11.02 0.32
CA ASN A 127 -12.66 11.84 1.12
C ASN A 127 -11.97 13.05 1.76
N ILE A 128 -10.69 12.91 2.09
CA ILE A 128 -9.86 13.97 2.66
C ILE A 128 -9.34 14.92 1.58
N LEU A 129 -8.75 14.38 0.51
CA LEU A 129 -7.98 15.14 -0.48
C LEU A 129 -8.73 15.42 -1.78
N GLY A 130 -9.79 14.64 -2.07
CA GLY A 130 -10.59 14.71 -3.28
C GLY A 130 -11.75 15.70 -3.24
N LYS A 131 -12.01 16.35 -2.08
CA LYS A 131 -12.89 17.53 -2.06
C LYS A 131 -12.20 18.65 -2.82
N LYS A 132 -12.68 18.91 -4.04
CA LYS A 132 -12.40 20.16 -4.74
C LYS A 132 -12.96 21.28 -3.86
N ASP A 133 -12.11 22.24 -3.52
CA ASP A 133 -12.52 23.49 -2.92
C ASP A 133 -13.66 24.05 -3.80
N LYS A 134 -14.85 24.22 -3.20
CA LYS A 134 -16.01 24.85 -3.86
C LYS A 134 -15.76 26.33 -4.06
#